data_AF-A0A6M6JN45-F1
#
_entry.id   AF-A0A6M6JN45-F1
#
_cell.length_a   1.000
_cell.length_b   1.000
_cell.length_c   1.000
_cell.angle_alpha   90.00
_cell.angle_beta   90.00
_cell.angle_gamma   90.00
#
_symmetry.space_group_name_H-M   'P 1'
#
loop_
_entity.id
_entity.type
_entity.pdbx_description
1 polymer ?
#
loop_
_entity_poly.entity_id
_entity_poly.type
_entity_poly.pdbx_seq_one_letter_code
_entity_poly.pdbx_strand_id
1 'polypeptide(L)'
;MTTAVHPPADVLGRLVDGAVASAVGDGPRAACVRAARPLVGEVTALRDTLHAAGLAKVLLVTTPATGAVAEVLAGDGARLLVLDSPDPVRVADALDGDLEATVLVVAVPPGADRSGPDAVVAAVRAGFEAEGFDADAQTVVVAGPGEAVTDSARVVAGGADGAFSAYALVPAGLAGADVERVVADAVAARERYVVDDPDNPALVLGALLAGHPSVVLDVRWPAALIDAVLPDAQPVPVVVDDGPAGPGLAEALTVRPGGAVELDGPVAARVLLWEHAAAVAAHLRAPEGTAAPDGPPSAVFVDGDVTVSAGPWLPEGTTTAVDALRALAAAGGTHLALHAHLDRESDASVAVLRGELARRTGATVTFDWGPARRPGAAVCLLTGVGDGRADLGAAQEAVVVADAAAQTGPVLRLHMHDRLAGLVAVVRAVQDL
;
A
#
# COMPACT_ATOMS: atom_id res chain seq x y z
N MET A 1 20.14 -23.07 -10.78
CA MET A 1 20.85 -22.57 -9.58
C MET A 1 21.19 -21.13 -9.86
N THR A 2 20.30 -20.23 -9.46
CA THR A 2 20.56 -18.77 -9.46
C THR A 2 21.57 -18.52 -8.34
N THR A 3 22.70 -17.89 -8.65
CA THR A 3 23.71 -17.56 -7.64
C THR A 3 23.10 -16.56 -6.67
N ALA A 4 23.12 -16.85 -5.36
CA ALA A 4 22.62 -15.93 -4.34
C ALA A 4 23.35 -14.59 -4.47
N VAL A 5 22.58 -13.49 -4.56
CA VAL A 5 23.14 -12.14 -4.66
C VAL A 5 23.48 -11.66 -3.26
N HIS A 6 24.74 -11.26 -3.05
CA HIS A 6 25.20 -10.66 -1.80
C HIS A 6 25.58 -9.20 -2.00
N PRO A 7 25.23 -8.30 -1.06
CA PRO A 7 25.67 -6.93 -1.11
C PRO A 7 27.19 -6.82 -0.88
N PRO A 8 27.83 -5.71 -1.29
CA PRO A 8 29.26 -5.49 -1.08
C PRO A 8 29.62 -5.55 0.41
N ALA A 9 30.72 -6.24 0.74
CA ALA A 9 31.14 -6.44 2.14
C ALA A 9 31.47 -5.12 2.87
N ASP A 10 31.93 -4.10 2.15
CA ASP A 10 32.19 -2.77 2.70
C ASP A 10 30.90 -2.02 3.07
N VAL A 11 29.80 -2.26 2.37
CA VAL A 11 28.48 -1.70 2.72
C VAL A 11 27.99 -2.34 4.02
N LEU A 12 28.06 -3.67 4.13
CA LEU A 12 27.69 -4.38 5.35
C LEU A 12 28.58 -3.98 6.54
N GLY A 13 29.89 -3.85 6.33
CA GLY A 13 30.83 -3.39 7.35
C GLY A 13 30.44 -2.02 7.90
N ARG A 14 30.09 -1.05 7.03
CA ARG A 14 29.62 0.28 7.47
C ARG A 14 28.31 0.24 8.26
N LEU A 15 27.37 -0.63 7.89
CA LEU A 15 26.12 -0.78 8.64
C LEU A 15 26.36 -1.34 10.04
N VAL A 16 27.24 -2.35 10.15
CA VAL A 16 27.61 -2.98 11.43
C VAL A 16 28.38 -1.99 12.31
N ASP A 17 29.40 -1.33 11.76
CA ASP A 17 30.18 -0.32 12.49
C ASP A 17 29.31 0.87 12.95
N GLY A 18 28.26 1.19 12.19
CA GLY A 18 27.28 2.23 12.50
C GLY A 18 26.17 1.80 13.46
N ALA A 19 26.15 0.55 13.93
CA ALA A 19 25.11 -0.02 14.78
C ALA A 19 23.68 0.15 14.21
N VAL A 20 23.53 0.04 12.88
CA VAL A 20 22.29 0.38 12.18
C VAL A 20 21.14 -0.59 12.53
N ALA A 21 21.42 -1.89 12.67
CA ALA A 21 20.39 -2.87 13.02
C ALA A 21 19.84 -2.61 14.43
N SER A 22 20.72 -2.34 15.40
CA SER A 22 20.29 -1.99 16.75
C SER A 22 19.49 -0.68 16.76
N ALA A 23 19.93 0.33 16.01
CA ALA A 23 19.25 1.62 15.94
C ALA A 23 17.83 1.49 15.34
N VAL A 24 17.67 0.73 14.26
CA VAL A 24 16.35 0.39 13.69
C VAL A 24 15.50 -0.36 14.71
N GLY A 25 16.08 -1.33 15.41
CA GLY A 25 15.41 -2.15 16.43
C GLY A 25 14.92 -1.39 17.68
N ASP A 26 15.50 -0.23 17.95
CA ASP A 26 15.09 0.71 19.01
C ASP A 26 14.18 1.84 18.51
N GLY A 27 13.94 1.92 17.19
CA GLY A 27 13.01 2.85 16.59
C GLY A 27 11.55 2.60 16.98
N PRO A 28 10.67 3.61 16.79
CA PRO A 28 9.28 3.55 17.25
C PRO A 28 8.48 2.41 16.61
N ARG A 29 8.69 2.12 15.31
CA ARG A 29 8.00 1.03 14.60
C ARG A 29 8.37 -0.34 15.15
N ALA A 30 9.66 -0.60 15.33
CA ALA A 30 10.18 -1.86 15.87
C ALA A 30 9.82 -2.07 17.36
N ALA A 31 9.56 -0.99 18.12
CA ALA A 31 9.16 -1.08 19.51
C ALA A 31 7.79 -1.77 19.70
N CYS A 32 6.90 -1.72 18.70
CA CYS A 32 5.57 -2.31 18.76
C CYS A 32 5.58 -3.81 19.05
N VAL A 33 6.58 -4.56 18.55
CA VAL A 33 6.72 -6.01 18.81
C VAL A 33 6.80 -6.33 20.32
N ARG A 34 7.52 -5.51 21.08
CA ARG A 34 7.62 -5.69 22.55
C ARG A 34 6.32 -5.30 23.24
N ALA A 35 5.66 -4.26 22.73
CA ALA A 35 4.41 -3.72 23.28
C ALA A 35 3.17 -4.55 22.91
N ALA A 36 3.28 -5.54 22.00
CA ALA A 36 2.14 -6.32 21.53
C ALA A 36 1.65 -7.41 22.48
N ARG A 37 2.47 -7.87 23.45
CA ARG A 37 2.09 -8.98 24.34
C ARG A 37 0.78 -8.75 25.12
N PRO A 38 0.53 -7.56 25.71
CA PRO A 38 -0.73 -7.28 26.39
C PRO A 38 -1.96 -7.33 25.45
N LEU A 39 -1.80 -7.04 24.16
CA LEU A 39 -2.90 -7.03 23.19
C LEU A 39 -3.48 -8.42 22.92
N VAL A 40 -2.70 -9.50 23.13
CA VAL A 40 -3.15 -10.88 22.86
C VAL A 40 -4.45 -11.21 23.60
N GLY A 41 -4.48 -10.91 24.90
CA GLY A 41 -5.66 -11.16 25.73
C GLY A 41 -6.84 -10.24 25.39
N GLU A 42 -6.56 -8.97 25.10
CA GLU A 42 -7.58 -7.98 24.73
C GLU A 42 -8.26 -8.33 23.42
N VAL A 43 -7.48 -8.68 22.39
CA VAL A 43 -8.01 -9.08 21.07
C VAL A 43 -8.82 -10.37 21.17
N THR A 44 -8.36 -11.35 21.96
CA THR A 44 -9.09 -12.60 22.17
C THR A 44 -10.44 -12.34 22.84
N ALA A 45 -10.47 -11.56 23.93
CA ALA A 45 -11.70 -11.23 24.63
C ALA A 45 -12.68 -10.42 23.76
N LEU A 46 -12.16 -9.48 22.96
CA LEU A 46 -12.96 -8.69 22.04
C LEU A 46 -13.56 -9.57 20.93
N ARG A 47 -12.78 -10.49 20.36
CA ARG A 47 -13.25 -11.45 19.37
C ARG A 47 -14.36 -12.33 19.92
N ASP A 48 -14.19 -12.90 21.10
CA ASP A 48 -15.20 -13.76 21.74
C ASP A 48 -16.50 -12.99 21.97
N THR A 49 -16.40 -11.74 22.40
CA THR A 49 -17.56 -10.85 22.60
C THR A 49 -18.29 -10.56 21.29
N LEU A 50 -17.56 -10.26 20.22
CA LEU A 50 -18.10 -9.99 18.89
C LEU A 50 -18.76 -11.25 18.29
N HIS A 51 -18.10 -12.40 18.38
CA HIS A 51 -18.62 -13.68 17.93
C HIS A 51 -19.90 -14.08 18.67
N ALA A 52 -19.97 -13.86 20.00
CA ALA A 52 -21.18 -14.10 20.77
C ALA A 52 -22.36 -13.21 20.34
N ALA A 53 -22.07 -12.04 19.76
CA ALA A 53 -23.04 -11.14 19.15
C ALA A 53 -23.31 -11.45 17.66
N GLY A 54 -22.74 -12.52 17.09
CA GLY A 54 -22.91 -12.90 15.67
C GLY A 54 -21.96 -12.17 14.70
N LEU A 55 -21.08 -11.30 15.20
CA LEU A 55 -20.18 -10.47 14.40
C LEU A 55 -18.86 -11.22 14.15
N ALA A 56 -18.76 -11.87 12.99
CA ALA A 56 -17.64 -12.75 12.62
C ALA A 56 -16.94 -12.34 11.31
N LYS A 57 -17.37 -11.24 10.67
CA LYS A 57 -16.72 -10.62 9.51
C LYS A 57 -16.16 -9.27 9.92
N VAL A 58 -14.95 -8.96 9.48
CA VAL A 58 -14.27 -7.71 9.79
C VAL A 58 -14.21 -6.85 8.54
N LEU A 59 -14.76 -5.65 8.63
CA LEU A 59 -14.60 -4.59 7.65
C LEU A 59 -13.61 -3.56 8.22
N LEU A 60 -12.39 -3.51 7.69
CA LEU A 60 -11.32 -2.65 8.17
C LEU A 60 -11.21 -1.38 7.33
N VAL A 61 -11.31 -0.21 7.94
CA VAL A 61 -10.97 1.08 7.32
C VAL A 61 -9.62 1.57 7.86
N THR A 62 -8.64 1.75 6.97
CA THR A 62 -7.25 2.01 7.35
C THR A 62 -6.43 2.61 6.19
N THR A 63 -5.10 2.67 6.32
CA THR A 63 -4.16 3.04 5.25
C THR A 63 -3.66 1.79 4.50
N PRO A 64 -3.16 1.92 3.25
CA PRO A 64 -2.72 0.77 2.47
C PRO A 64 -1.68 -0.12 3.16
N ALA A 65 -0.69 0.47 3.84
CA ALA A 65 0.35 -0.30 4.53
C ALA A 65 -0.19 -1.09 5.73
N THR A 66 -1.01 -0.46 6.57
CA THR A 66 -1.63 -1.14 7.72
C THR A 66 -2.63 -2.20 7.26
N GLY A 67 -3.40 -1.92 6.22
CA GLY A 67 -4.31 -2.87 5.58
C GLY A 67 -3.57 -4.10 5.07
N ALA A 68 -2.52 -3.91 4.27
CA ALA A 68 -1.70 -4.99 3.73
C ALA A 68 -1.08 -5.87 4.83
N VAL A 69 -0.61 -5.27 5.93
CA VAL A 69 -0.09 -6.03 7.08
C VAL A 69 -1.21 -6.81 7.77
N ALA A 70 -2.37 -6.19 8.01
CA ALA A 70 -3.50 -6.86 8.64
C ALA A 70 -3.96 -8.08 7.83
N GLU A 71 -4.06 -7.96 6.49
CA GLU A 71 -4.40 -9.08 5.60
C GLU A 71 -3.38 -10.22 5.67
N VAL A 72 -2.10 -9.88 5.60
CA VAL A 72 -1.01 -10.86 5.66
C VAL A 72 -0.97 -11.60 6.99
N LEU A 73 -1.21 -10.91 8.10
CA LEU A 73 -1.25 -11.52 9.43
C LEU A 73 -2.53 -12.32 9.67
N ALA A 74 -3.66 -11.89 9.10
CA ALA A 74 -4.92 -12.63 9.13
C ALA A 74 -4.81 -13.97 8.38
N GLY A 75 -4.05 -13.97 7.29
CA GLY A 75 -3.79 -15.14 6.46
C GLY A 75 -4.91 -15.46 5.48
N ASP A 76 -4.64 -16.40 4.58
CA ASP A 76 -5.57 -16.75 3.51
C ASP A 76 -6.90 -17.30 4.06
N GLY A 77 -8.01 -16.84 3.50
CA GLY A 77 -9.36 -17.26 3.88
C GLY A 77 -9.91 -16.59 5.15
N ALA A 78 -9.17 -15.64 5.74
CA ALA A 78 -9.70 -14.80 6.81
C ALA A 78 -10.94 -14.02 6.35
N ARG A 79 -11.88 -13.79 7.28
CA ARG A 79 -13.07 -12.96 7.02
C ARG A 79 -12.74 -11.49 7.26
N LEU A 80 -11.75 -10.99 6.54
CA LEU A 80 -11.28 -9.61 6.58
C LEU A 80 -11.44 -8.97 5.21
N LEU A 81 -12.16 -7.86 5.15
CA LEU A 81 -12.19 -6.98 3.98
C LEU A 81 -11.58 -5.63 4.36
N VAL A 82 -10.57 -5.21 3.60
CA VAL A 82 -9.89 -3.92 3.80
C VAL A 82 -10.42 -2.87 2.83
N LEU A 83 -10.74 -1.70 3.39
CA LEU A 83 -11.06 -0.44 2.73
C LEU A 83 -9.95 0.57 3.05
N ASP A 84 -8.96 0.64 2.18
CA ASP A 84 -7.75 1.46 2.30
C ASP A 84 -7.70 2.63 1.31
N SER A 85 -8.76 2.78 0.50
CA SER A 85 -8.96 3.90 -0.42
C SER A 85 -10.45 4.28 -0.47
N PRO A 86 -10.78 5.53 -0.82
CA PRO A 86 -12.16 5.98 -1.02
C PRO A 86 -12.70 5.61 -2.41
N ASP A 87 -12.35 4.45 -2.98
CA ASP A 87 -12.97 4.01 -4.22
C ASP A 87 -14.47 3.67 -3.99
N PRO A 88 -15.39 4.32 -4.72
CA PRO A 88 -16.82 4.17 -4.46
C PRO A 88 -17.35 2.76 -4.77
N VAL A 89 -16.79 2.04 -5.74
CA VAL A 89 -17.24 0.68 -6.09
C VAL A 89 -16.82 -0.28 -4.98
N ARG A 90 -15.58 -0.16 -4.49
CA ARG A 90 -15.07 -0.95 -3.37
C ARG A 90 -15.94 -0.85 -2.12
N VAL A 91 -16.29 0.38 -1.74
CA VAL A 91 -17.12 0.62 -0.54
C VAL A 91 -18.55 0.14 -0.74
N ALA A 92 -19.12 0.33 -1.94
CA ALA A 92 -20.44 -0.19 -2.26
C ALA A 92 -20.50 -1.72 -2.20
N ASP A 93 -19.51 -2.42 -2.77
CA ASP A 93 -19.45 -3.89 -2.74
C ASP A 93 -19.26 -4.44 -1.33
N ALA A 94 -18.55 -3.69 -0.46
CA ALA A 94 -18.46 -4.04 0.96
C ALA A 94 -19.81 -3.94 1.67
N LEU A 95 -20.66 -2.98 1.28
CA LEU A 95 -21.98 -2.73 1.86
C LEU A 95 -23.05 -3.69 1.35
N ASP A 96 -22.93 -4.20 0.12
CA ASP A 96 -23.80 -5.25 -0.41
C ASP A 96 -23.55 -6.64 0.23
N GLY A 97 -22.56 -6.72 1.10
CA GLY A 97 -22.23 -7.91 1.87
C GLY A 97 -23.22 -8.23 3.00
N ASP A 98 -22.78 -9.13 3.87
CA ASP A 98 -23.56 -9.60 5.03
C ASP A 98 -23.26 -8.70 6.24
N LEU A 99 -23.93 -7.53 6.28
CA LEU A 99 -23.72 -6.52 7.32
C LEU A 99 -24.14 -7.00 8.71
N GLU A 100 -25.13 -7.90 8.81
CA GLU A 100 -25.58 -8.48 10.09
C GLU A 100 -24.44 -9.18 10.83
N ALA A 101 -23.57 -9.88 10.09
CA ALA A 101 -22.41 -10.58 10.65
C ALA A 101 -21.13 -9.74 10.69
N THR A 102 -21.18 -8.44 10.37
CA THR A 102 -19.99 -7.60 10.14
C THR A 102 -19.74 -6.59 11.27
N VAL A 103 -18.49 -6.51 11.72
CA VAL A 103 -17.97 -5.44 12.59
C VAL A 103 -17.11 -4.49 11.76
N LEU A 104 -17.36 -3.18 11.92
CA LEU A 104 -16.50 -2.13 11.38
C LEU A 104 -15.31 -1.93 12.33
N VAL A 105 -14.09 -2.02 11.80
CA VAL A 105 -12.86 -1.68 12.53
C VAL A 105 -12.25 -0.43 11.89
N VAL A 106 -12.13 0.65 12.66
CA VAL A 106 -11.45 1.87 12.23
C VAL A 106 -10.06 1.89 12.86
N ALA A 107 -9.02 1.77 12.05
CA ALA A 107 -7.64 1.68 12.54
C ALA A 107 -6.71 2.50 11.65
N VAL A 108 -6.71 3.81 11.84
CA VAL A 108 -5.83 4.73 11.09
C VAL A 108 -4.64 5.11 11.98
N PRO A 109 -3.40 4.73 11.64
CA PRO A 109 -2.23 5.05 12.47
C PRO A 109 -2.02 6.56 12.67
N PRO A 110 -1.35 6.98 13.76
CA PRO A 110 -1.12 8.38 14.04
C PRO A 110 -0.22 9.01 12.98
N GLY A 111 -0.56 10.21 12.52
CA GLY A 111 0.20 10.95 11.50
C GLY A 111 -0.18 10.64 10.06
N ALA A 112 -1.05 9.65 9.82
CA ALA A 112 -1.63 9.42 8.50
C ALA A 112 -2.70 10.47 8.14
N ASP A 113 -2.87 10.74 6.84
CA ASP A 113 -4.01 11.52 6.37
C ASP A 113 -5.31 10.74 6.62
N ARG A 114 -6.26 11.40 7.25
CA ARG A 114 -7.55 10.84 7.63
C ARG A 114 -8.68 11.21 6.68
N SER A 115 -8.47 12.13 5.74
CA SER A 115 -9.53 12.64 4.87
C SER A 115 -10.25 11.54 4.10
N GLY A 116 -9.50 10.62 3.49
CA GLY A 116 -10.03 9.43 2.82
C GLY A 116 -10.70 8.45 3.78
N PRO A 117 -9.98 7.93 4.80
CA PRO A 117 -10.55 7.01 5.78
C PRO A 117 -11.81 7.52 6.48
N ASP A 118 -11.85 8.78 6.92
CA ASP A 118 -13.01 9.35 7.62
C ASP A 118 -14.24 9.45 6.68
N ALA A 119 -14.05 9.75 5.40
CA ALA A 119 -15.12 9.72 4.40
C ALA A 119 -15.66 8.30 4.18
N VAL A 120 -14.77 7.30 4.12
CA VAL A 120 -15.15 5.89 4.02
C VAL A 120 -15.91 5.45 5.27
N VAL A 121 -15.45 5.81 6.47
CA VAL A 121 -16.15 5.53 7.73
C VAL A 121 -17.55 6.12 7.72
N ALA A 122 -17.71 7.37 7.27
CA ALA A 122 -19.02 8.01 7.17
C ALA A 122 -19.94 7.26 6.20
N ALA A 123 -19.46 6.87 5.02
CA ALA A 123 -20.23 6.11 4.03
C ALA A 123 -20.63 4.72 4.57
N VAL A 124 -19.70 4.01 5.21
CA VAL A 124 -19.98 2.68 5.78
C VAL A 124 -21.02 2.77 6.89
N ARG A 125 -20.89 3.74 7.81
CA ARG A 125 -21.86 3.94 8.90
C ARG A 125 -23.25 4.25 8.37
N ALA A 126 -23.35 5.12 7.35
CA ALA A 126 -24.62 5.40 6.69
C ALA A 126 -25.23 4.13 6.05
N GLY A 127 -24.40 3.25 5.47
CA GLY A 127 -24.83 1.96 4.95
C GLY A 127 -25.38 1.02 6.02
N PHE A 128 -24.70 0.92 7.17
CA PHE A 128 -25.17 0.12 8.31
C PHE A 128 -26.53 0.63 8.83
N GLU A 129 -26.66 1.95 8.99
CA GLU A 129 -27.91 2.58 9.45
C GLU A 129 -29.06 2.40 8.46
N ALA A 130 -28.77 2.43 7.14
CA ALA A 130 -29.77 2.21 6.10
C ALA A 130 -30.37 0.79 6.15
N GLU A 131 -29.58 -0.21 6.55
CA GLU A 131 -30.03 -1.58 6.79
C GLU A 131 -30.61 -1.79 8.21
N GLY A 132 -30.69 -0.74 9.02
CA GLY A 132 -31.29 -0.76 10.35
C GLY A 132 -30.36 -1.24 11.47
N PHE A 133 -29.05 -1.31 11.22
CA PHE A 133 -28.07 -1.65 12.24
C PHE A 133 -27.58 -0.42 13.02
N ASP A 134 -27.22 -0.63 14.30
CA ASP A 134 -26.54 0.38 15.11
C ASP A 134 -25.04 0.39 14.76
N ALA A 135 -24.67 1.30 13.87
CA ALA A 135 -23.30 1.41 13.36
C ALA A 135 -22.28 1.66 14.48
N ASP A 136 -22.64 2.42 15.52
CA ASP A 136 -21.76 2.69 16.65
C ASP A 136 -21.53 1.43 17.49
N ALA A 137 -22.60 0.70 17.82
CA ALA A 137 -22.51 -0.54 18.58
C ALA A 137 -21.74 -1.65 17.86
N GLN A 138 -21.69 -1.61 16.52
CA GLN A 138 -20.92 -2.50 15.66
C GLN A 138 -19.56 -1.93 15.22
N THR A 139 -19.08 -0.84 15.84
CA THR A 139 -17.76 -0.27 15.55
C THR A 139 -16.74 -0.56 16.65
N VAL A 140 -15.55 -0.99 16.24
CA VAL A 140 -14.32 -1.00 17.04
C VAL A 140 -13.38 0.08 16.51
N VAL A 141 -12.91 0.97 17.37
CA VAL A 141 -11.92 2.01 17.03
C VAL A 141 -10.60 1.68 17.69
N VAL A 142 -9.53 1.58 16.90
CA VAL A 142 -8.15 1.56 17.40
C VAL A 142 -7.67 3.00 17.48
N ALA A 143 -7.69 3.57 18.69
CA ALA A 143 -7.51 5.01 18.89
C ALA A 143 -6.06 5.38 19.19
N GLY A 144 -5.58 6.40 18.49
CA GLY A 144 -4.28 7.02 18.78
C GLY A 144 -4.27 7.80 20.10
N PRO A 145 -3.09 8.10 20.67
CA PRO A 145 -2.99 8.90 21.87
C PRO A 145 -3.65 10.28 21.70
N GLY A 146 -4.67 10.58 22.51
CA GLY A 146 -5.39 11.86 22.49
C GLY A 146 -6.44 12.01 21.39
N GLU A 147 -6.74 10.94 20.64
CA GLU A 147 -7.82 10.93 19.66
C GLU A 147 -9.19 10.92 20.37
N ALA A 148 -10.10 11.77 19.90
CA ALA A 148 -11.48 11.78 20.39
C ALA A 148 -12.25 10.61 19.77
N VAL A 149 -12.95 9.85 20.60
CA VAL A 149 -13.77 8.72 20.15
C VAL A 149 -15.20 8.90 20.64
N THR A 150 -16.17 8.40 19.89
CA THR A 150 -17.58 8.40 20.28
C THR A 150 -17.79 7.49 21.49
N ASP A 151 -18.57 7.95 22.47
CA ASP A 151 -18.83 7.23 23.74
C ASP A 151 -19.45 5.82 23.54
N SER A 152 -20.05 5.58 22.38
CA SER A 152 -20.76 4.36 22.00
C SER A 152 -19.86 3.28 21.35
N ALA A 153 -18.65 3.64 20.90
CA ALA A 153 -17.76 2.71 20.22
C ALA A 153 -16.87 1.91 21.20
N ARG A 154 -16.51 0.69 20.80
CA ARG A 154 -15.48 -0.08 21.55
C ARG A 154 -14.10 0.44 21.18
N VAL A 155 -13.31 0.82 22.18
CA VAL A 155 -12.00 1.47 21.96
C VAL A 155 -10.86 0.55 22.40
N VAL A 156 -9.90 0.34 21.50
CA VAL A 156 -8.61 -0.31 21.79
C VAL A 156 -7.51 0.73 21.66
N ALA A 157 -6.55 0.75 22.58
CA ALA A 157 -5.43 1.69 22.53
C ALA A 157 -4.46 1.34 21.38
N GLY A 158 -4.28 2.27 20.44
CA GLY A 158 -3.47 2.08 19.24
C GLY A 158 -1.96 2.03 19.48
N GLY A 159 -1.47 2.90 20.36
CA GLY A 159 -0.04 3.06 20.60
C GLY A 159 0.71 3.69 19.41
N ALA A 160 1.98 3.32 19.24
CA ALA A 160 2.80 3.75 18.11
C ALA A 160 2.43 2.99 16.82
N ASP A 161 2.72 3.60 15.67
CA ASP A 161 2.64 2.92 14.37
C ASP A 161 3.74 1.84 14.24
N GLY A 162 3.48 0.82 13.43
CA GLY A 162 4.35 -0.33 13.19
C GLY A 162 3.55 -1.56 12.77
N ALA A 163 4.20 -2.51 12.09
CA ALA A 163 3.53 -3.70 11.57
C ALA A 163 2.88 -4.60 12.65
N PHE A 164 3.34 -4.51 13.90
CA PHE A 164 2.79 -5.26 15.04
C PHE A 164 2.10 -4.36 16.06
N SER A 165 1.66 -3.17 15.63
CA SER A 165 0.81 -2.29 16.44
C SER A 165 -0.61 -2.83 16.56
N ALA A 166 -1.41 -2.24 17.46
CA ALA A 166 -2.83 -2.58 17.56
C ALA A 166 -3.58 -2.28 16.25
N TYR A 167 -3.13 -1.32 15.44
CA TYR A 167 -3.79 -0.97 14.18
C TYR A 167 -3.83 -2.13 13.18
N ALA A 168 -2.84 -3.02 13.21
CA ALA A 168 -2.82 -4.23 12.38
C ALA A 168 -3.25 -5.49 13.14
N LEU A 169 -2.85 -5.65 14.41
CA LEU A 169 -3.13 -6.87 15.18
C LEU A 169 -4.59 -7.02 15.58
N VAL A 170 -5.29 -5.92 15.88
CA VAL A 170 -6.72 -5.96 16.22
C VAL A 170 -7.54 -6.51 15.04
N PRO A 171 -7.55 -5.89 13.84
CA PRO A 171 -8.33 -6.42 12.73
C PRO A 171 -7.91 -7.83 12.33
N ALA A 172 -6.61 -8.14 12.32
CA ALA A 172 -6.12 -9.49 11.98
C ALA A 172 -6.63 -10.55 12.98
N GLY A 173 -6.55 -10.29 14.28
CA GLY A 173 -6.99 -11.20 15.32
C GLY A 173 -8.51 -11.38 15.35
N LEU A 174 -9.28 -10.30 15.18
CA LEU A 174 -10.73 -10.35 15.04
C LEU A 174 -11.15 -11.19 13.83
N ALA A 175 -10.38 -11.12 12.74
CA ALA A 175 -10.65 -11.87 11.51
C ALA A 175 -10.25 -13.35 11.56
N GLY A 176 -9.48 -13.78 12.57
CA GLY A 176 -9.05 -15.18 12.63
C GLY A 176 -7.67 -15.43 13.20
N ALA A 177 -6.76 -14.46 13.11
CA ALA A 177 -5.34 -14.70 13.33
C ALA A 177 -5.05 -15.25 14.72
N ASP A 178 -4.09 -16.18 14.79
CA ASP A 178 -3.47 -16.61 16.03
C ASP A 178 -2.47 -15.51 16.48
N VAL A 179 -2.99 -14.48 17.13
CA VAL A 179 -2.22 -13.30 17.55
C VAL A 179 -1.11 -13.70 18.53
N GLU A 180 -1.34 -14.69 19.38
CA GLU A 180 -0.33 -15.20 20.32
C GLU A 180 0.88 -15.75 19.55
N ARG A 181 0.64 -16.62 18.57
CA ARG A 181 1.71 -17.17 17.72
C ARG A 181 2.37 -16.09 16.86
N VAL A 182 1.59 -15.19 16.26
CA VAL A 182 2.12 -14.07 15.45
C VAL A 182 3.08 -13.20 16.28
N VAL A 183 2.69 -12.82 17.49
CA VAL A 183 3.54 -12.01 18.38
C VAL A 183 4.75 -12.80 18.86
N ALA A 184 4.60 -14.09 19.18
CA ALA A 184 5.71 -14.95 19.58
C ALA A 184 6.77 -15.09 18.46
N ASP A 185 6.33 -15.35 17.22
CA ASP A 185 7.20 -15.46 16.05
C ASP A 185 7.92 -14.13 15.76
N ALA A 186 7.22 -13.00 15.87
CA ALA A 186 7.83 -11.67 15.71
C ALA A 186 8.88 -11.37 16.77
N VAL A 187 8.61 -11.71 18.04
CA VAL A 187 9.56 -11.55 19.14
C VAL A 187 10.81 -12.40 18.90
N ALA A 188 10.66 -13.66 18.50
CA ALA A 188 11.78 -14.55 18.21
C ALA A 188 12.61 -14.06 17.01
N ALA A 189 11.96 -13.61 15.94
CA ALA A 189 12.64 -13.05 14.77
C ALA A 189 13.42 -11.77 15.11
N ARG A 190 12.85 -10.91 15.97
CA ARG A 190 13.48 -9.65 16.41
C ARG A 190 14.85 -9.88 17.04
N GLU A 191 15.03 -10.95 17.82
CA GLU A 191 16.33 -11.26 18.45
C GLU A 191 17.47 -11.37 17.44
N ARG A 192 17.18 -11.77 16.20
CA ARG A 192 18.16 -11.82 15.10
C ARG A 192 18.28 -10.49 14.36
N TYR A 193 17.17 -9.79 14.11
CA TYR A 193 17.15 -8.64 13.20
C TYR A 193 17.71 -7.35 13.81
N VAL A 194 17.83 -7.28 15.14
CA VAL A 194 18.40 -6.11 15.84
C VAL A 194 19.89 -6.26 16.16
N VAL A 195 20.53 -7.35 15.75
CA VAL A 195 21.96 -7.59 15.99
C VAL A 195 22.76 -7.02 14.83
N ASP A 196 23.74 -6.18 15.15
CA ASP A 196 24.70 -5.67 14.18
C ASP A 196 25.72 -6.76 13.82
N ASP A 197 25.35 -7.57 12.83
CA ASP A 197 26.14 -8.68 12.31
C ASP A 197 26.04 -8.69 10.78
N PRO A 198 27.13 -8.92 10.02
CA PRO A 198 27.10 -8.93 8.56
C PRO A 198 26.16 -10.00 7.97
N ASP A 199 25.84 -11.07 8.71
CA ASP A 199 24.91 -12.14 8.32
C ASP A 199 23.46 -11.85 8.80
N ASN A 200 23.19 -10.65 9.32
CA ASN A 200 21.84 -10.21 9.66
C ASN A 200 21.02 -10.06 8.36
N PRO A 201 19.94 -10.85 8.17
CA PRO A 201 19.16 -10.82 6.93
C PRO A 201 18.47 -9.48 6.68
N ALA A 202 18.17 -8.69 7.73
CA ALA A 202 17.59 -7.37 7.56
C ALA A 202 18.62 -6.37 7.01
N LEU A 203 19.87 -6.45 7.47
CA LEU A 203 20.96 -5.64 6.91
C LEU A 203 21.26 -6.03 5.46
N VAL A 204 21.30 -7.34 5.20
CA VAL A 204 21.54 -7.88 3.84
C VAL A 204 20.44 -7.44 2.89
N LEU A 205 19.16 -7.67 3.22
CA LEU A 205 18.04 -7.27 2.37
C LEU A 205 17.99 -5.76 2.20
N GLY A 206 18.15 -4.97 3.27
CA GLY A 206 18.15 -3.52 3.20
C GLY A 206 19.27 -2.95 2.31
N ALA A 207 20.48 -3.53 2.38
CA ALA A 207 21.58 -3.18 1.50
C ALA A 207 21.30 -3.55 0.03
N LEU A 208 20.67 -4.70 -0.22
CA LEU A 208 20.24 -5.09 -1.57
C LEU A 208 19.16 -4.15 -2.13
N LEU A 209 18.15 -3.79 -1.33
CA LEU A 209 17.12 -2.82 -1.72
C LEU A 209 17.72 -1.45 -2.05
N ALA A 210 18.71 -0.99 -1.26
CA ALA A 210 19.39 0.27 -1.51
C ALA A 210 20.29 0.23 -2.75
N GLY A 211 20.90 -0.93 -3.05
CA GLY A 211 21.87 -1.10 -4.13
C GLY A 211 21.30 -1.36 -5.52
N HIS A 212 20.02 -1.69 -5.64
CA HIS A 212 19.39 -2.00 -6.93
C HIS A 212 18.47 -0.87 -7.41
N PRO A 213 18.37 -0.67 -8.75
CA PRO A 213 17.52 0.38 -9.32
C PRO A 213 16.03 0.06 -9.27
N SER A 214 15.66 -1.21 -9.08
CA SER A 214 14.27 -1.65 -8.92
C SER A 214 14.21 -3.02 -8.22
N VAL A 215 13.03 -3.35 -7.70
CA VAL A 215 12.76 -4.61 -7.02
C VAL A 215 11.54 -5.26 -7.65
N VAL A 216 11.62 -6.56 -7.93
CA VAL A 216 10.50 -7.37 -8.41
C VAL A 216 10.06 -8.30 -7.29
N LEU A 217 8.77 -8.23 -6.94
CA LEU A 217 8.12 -9.04 -5.92
C LEU A 217 7.05 -9.94 -6.53
N ASP A 218 6.89 -11.13 -5.98
CA ASP A 218 5.80 -12.05 -6.30
C ASP A 218 4.51 -11.79 -5.48
N VAL A 219 4.61 -10.97 -4.44
CA VAL A 219 3.51 -10.59 -3.56
C VAL A 219 3.43 -9.08 -3.35
N ARG A 220 2.21 -8.55 -3.18
CA ARG A 220 1.92 -7.10 -3.14
C ARG A 220 2.30 -6.42 -1.83
N TRP A 221 2.03 -7.07 -0.71
CA TRP A 221 2.09 -6.44 0.61
C TRP A 221 3.44 -5.83 1.02
N PRO A 222 4.63 -6.33 0.59
CA PRO A 222 5.88 -5.71 0.98
C PRO A 222 6.06 -4.33 0.34
N ALA A 223 5.48 -4.09 -0.85
CA ALA A 223 5.54 -2.79 -1.51
C ALA A 223 4.95 -1.68 -0.62
N ALA A 224 3.78 -1.94 -0.03
CA ALA A 224 3.12 -0.97 0.86
C ALA A 224 3.93 -0.69 2.14
N LEU A 225 4.66 -1.68 2.67
CA LEU A 225 5.57 -1.49 3.80
C LEU A 225 6.79 -0.67 3.42
N ILE A 226 7.40 -0.95 2.26
CA ILE A 226 8.54 -0.18 1.75
C ILE A 226 8.14 1.29 1.62
N ASP A 227 6.98 1.56 1.01
CA ASP A 227 6.47 2.92 0.80
C ASP A 227 6.17 3.64 2.12
N ALA A 228 5.63 2.95 3.13
CA ALA A 228 5.35 3.53 4.44
C ALA A 228 6.61 3.83 5.28
N VAL A 229 7.70 3.08 5.08
CA VAL A 229 8.95 3.24 5.85
C VAL A 229 9.95 4.18 5.16
N LEU A 230 9.82 4.40 3.85
CA LEU A 230 10.68 5.27 3.05
C LEU A 230 10.01 6.59 2.59
N PRO A 231 9.27 7.35 3.43
CA PRO A 231 8.57 8.53 2.93
C PRO A 231 9.52 9.63 2.47
N ASP A 232 10.68 9.78 3.12
CA ASP A 232 11.64 10.89 2.90
C ASP A 232 12.93 10.48 2.15
N ALA A 233 13.11 9.17 1.90
CA ALA A 233 14.27 8.64 1.20
C ALA A 233 14.01 8.55 -0.31
N GLN A 234 15.06 8.49 -1.13
CA GLN A 234 14.87 8.16 -2.54
C GLN A 234 14.13 6.81 -2.68
N PRO A 235 13.04 6.74 -3.44
CA PRO A 235 12.22 5.53 -3.56
C PRO A 235 13.03 4.41 -4.22
N VAL A 236 12.60 3.18 -3.97
CA VAL A 236 13.01 2.00 -4.74
C VAL A 236 11.81 1.60 -5.60
N PRO A 237 11.88 1.71 -6.93
CA PRO A 237 10.81 1.26 -7.82
C PRO A 237 10.46 -0.20 -7.53
N VAL A 238 9.23 -0.45 -7.08
CA VAL A 238 8.74 -1.80 -6.81
C VAL A 238 7.82 -2.22 -7.95
N VAL A 239 8.14 -3.34 -8.57
CA VAL A 239 7.30 -4.01 -9.54
C VAL A 239 6.71 -5.24 -8.86
N VAL A 240 5.40 -5.23 -8.70
CA VAL A 240 4.68 -6.44 -8.32
C VAL A 240 4.11 -7.05 -9.60
N ASP A 241 4.37 -8.34 -9.83
CA ASP A 241 3.89 -9.22 -10.92
C ASP A 241 4.95 -9.70 -11.95
N ASP A 242 4.92 -11.02 -12.20
CA ASP A 242 5.89 -11.90 -12.86
C ASP A 242 5.62 -12.11 -14.36
N GLY A 243 5.22 -11.05 -15.07
CA GLY A 243 5.26 -11.05 -16.54
C GLY A 243 6.69 -11.20 -17.06
N PRO A 244 6.92 -11.60 -18.34
CA PRO A 244 8.26 -11.66 -18.89
C PRO A 244 8.98 -10.32 -18.66
N ALA A 245 10.20 -10.39 -18.14
CA ALA A 245 10.98 -9.19 -17.83
C ALA A 245 11.03 -8.30 -19.07
N GLY A 246 10.44 -7.10 -18.96
CA GLY A 246 10.68 -6.05 -19.94
C GLY A 246 12.17 -5.70 -19.97
N PRO A 247 12.68 -5.12 -21.06
CA PRO A 247 14.10 -4.80 -21.19
C PRO A 247 14.66 -3.92 -20.05
N GLY A 248 13.82 -3.17 -19.34
CA GLY A 248 14.21 -2.33 -18.20
C GLY A 248 14.34 -3.03 -16.83
N LEU A 249 14.08 -4.34 -16.72
CA LEU A 249 14.13 -5.09 -15.45
C LEU A 249 15.35 -6.03 -15.31
N ALA A 250 16.31 -5.98 -16.24
CA ALA A 250 17.46 -6.88 -16.22
C ALA A 250 18.37 -6.71 -14.98
N GLU A 251 18.42 -5.50 -14.41
CA GLU A 251 19.20 -5.18 -13.20
C GLU A 251 18.34 -5.16 -11.93
N ALA A 252 17.09 -5.61 -12.00
CA ALA A 252 16.18 -5.61 -10.86
C ALA A 252 16.55 -6.69 -9.83
N LEU A 253 16.42 -6.37 -8.54
CA LEU A 253 16.47 -7.36 -7.48
C LEU A 253 15.17 -8.19 -7.50
N THR A 254 15.27 -9.49 -7.75
CA THR A 254 14.10 -10.39 -7.69
C THR A 254 14.00 -11.05 -6.31
N VAL A 255 12.93 -10.74 -5.57
CA VAL A 255 12.64 -11.31 -4.25
C VAL A 255 11.39 -12.18 -4.36
N ARG A 256 11.59 -13.47 -4.64
CA ARG A 256 10.56 -14.49 -4.86
C ARG A 256 11.17 -15.89 -4.84
N PRO A 257 10.40 -16.97 -4.68
CA PRO A 257 10.88 -18.34 -4.87
C PRO A 257 11.57 -18.53 -6.24
N GLY A 258 12.78 -19.08 -6.25
CA GLY A 258 13.63 -19.22 -7.44
C GLY A 258 14.35 -17.94 -7.90
N GLY A 259 14.13 -16.82 -7.20
CA GLY A 259 14.72 -15.51 -7.50
C GLY A 259 16.14 -15.32 -6.95
N ALA A 260 16.60 -14.07 -6.93
CA ALA A 260 17.90 -13.68 -6.36
C ALA A 260 17.92 -13.76 -4.83
N VAL A 261 16.76 -13.48 -4.21
CA VAL A 261 16.53 -13.59 -2.77
C VAL A 261 15.28 -14.42 -2.53
N GLU A 262 15.42 -15.46 -1.72
CA GLU A 262 14.30 -16.26 -1.22
C GLU A 262 14.12 -15.99 0.27
N LEU A 263 12.87 -15.78 0.68
CA LEU A 263 12.52 -15.45 2.06
C LEU A 263 11.72 -16.59 2.67
N ASP A 264 12.36 -17.33 3.58
CA ASP A 264 11.74 -18.41 4.34
C ASP A 264 11.32 -17.97 5.74
N GLY A 265 10.40 -18.74 6.34
CA GLY A 265 10.01 -18.62 7.74
C GLY A 265 8.57 -18.13 7.97
N PRO A 266 8.17 -18.01 9.25
CA PRO A 266 6.82 -17.58 9.60
C PRO A 266 6.48 -16.21 9.01
N VAL A 267 5.20 -15.99 8.70
CA VAL A 267 4.72 -14.73 8.11
C VAL A 267 5.09 -13.52 8.96
N ALA A 268 5.01 -13.62 10.28
CA ALA A 268 5.39 -12.56 11.20
C ALA A 268 6.88 -12.21 11.11
N ALA A 269 7.76 -13.21 10.96
CA ALA A 269 9.19 -12.98 10.75
C ALA A 269 9.45 -12.25 9.43
N ARG A 270 8.76 -12.63 8.34
CA ARG A 270 8.88 -11.96 7.04
C ARG A 270 8.38 -10.52 7.08
N VAL A 271 7.24 -10.26 7.72
CA VAL A 271 6.72 -8.89 7.91
C VAL A 271 7.73 -8.02 8.65
N LEU A 272 8.28 -8.53 9.75
CA LEU A 272 9.28 -7.79 10.53
C LEU A 272 10.58 -7.57 9.74
N LEU A 273 11.01 -8.56 8.96
CA LEU A 273 12.18 -8.49 8.10
C LEU A 273 12.04 -7.36 7.06
N TRP A 274 10.90 -7.27 6.38
CA TRP A 274 10.64 -6.22 5.40
C TRP A 274 10.61 -4.83 6.04
N GLU A 275 9.98 -4.68 7.21
CA GLU A 275 9.98 -3.39 7.93
C GLU A 275 11.41 -2.95 8.32
N HIS A 276 12.24 -3.88 8.83
CA HIS A 276 13.64 -3.57 9.17
C HIS A 276 14.49 -3.30 7.91
N ALA A 277 14.33 -4.11 6.87
CA ALA A 277 15.08 -3.95 5.63
C ALA A 277 14.75 -2.63 4.92
N ALA A 278 13.48 -2.22 4.92
CA ALA A 278 13.09 -0.90 4.41
C ALA A 278 13.75 0.22 5.22
N ALA A 279 13.78 0.13 6.55
CA ALA A 279 14.44 1.14 7.39
C ALA A 279 15.97 1.20 7.16
N VAL A 280 16.62 0.05 6.95
CA VAL A 280 18.03 -0.02 6.57
C VAL A 280 18.27 0.58 5.19
N ALA A 281 17.41 0.29 4.22
CA ALA A 281 17.48 0.89 2.89
C ALA A 281 17.34 2.42 2.97
N ALA A 282 16.46 2.92 3.86
CA ALA A 282 16.28 4.34 4.15
C ALA A 282 17.59 4.98 4.64
N HIS A 283 18.29 4.29 5.54
CA HIS A 283 19.56 4.76 6.10
C HIS A 283 20.66 4.90 5.03
N LEU A 284 20.67 4.00 4.04
CA LEU A 284 21.68 3.99 2.98
C LEU A 284 21.38 4.96 1.84
N ARG A 285 20.11 5.26 1.60
CA ARG A 285 19.69 6.15 0.51
C ARG A 285 19.68 7.60 1.00
N ALA A 286 20.12 8.51 0.14
CA ALA A 286 20.06 9.93 0.46
C ALA A 286 18.59 10.36 0.65
N PRO A 287 18.33 11.35 1.52
CA PRO A 287 17.02 12.00 1.54
C PRO A 287 16.74 12.57 0.14
N GLU A 288 15.46 12.61 -0.21
CA GLU A 288 15.04 13.10 -1.51
C GLU A 288 15.50 14.56 -1.75
N GLY A 289 15.84 14.87 -3.01
CA GLY A 289 16.07 16.26 -3.42
C GLY A 289 14.76 17.03 -3.49
N THR A 290 14.80 18.34 -3.23
CA THR A 290 13.62 19.22 -3.24
C THR A 290 13.20 19.64 -4.66
N ALA A 291 13.02 18.69 -5.57
CA ALA A 291 12.38 19.00 -6.84
C ALA A 291 10.97 19.50 -6.53
N ALA A 292 10.65 20.72 -6.99
CA ALA A 292 9.31 21.24 -6.80
C ALA A 292 8.33 20.36 -7.60
N PRO A 293 7.23 19.88 -7.00
CA PRO A 293 6.21 19.19 -7.77
C PRO A 293 5.66 20.14 -8.84
N ASP A 294 5.32 19.61 -10.02
CA ASP A 294 4.68 20.37 -11.10
C ASP A 294 3.27 20.90 -10.72
N GLY A 295 2.80 20.55 -9.51
CA GLY A 295 1.45 20.78 -9.04
C GLY A 295 0.48 19.71 -9.57
N PRO A 296 -0.74 19.63 -9.03
CA PRO A 296 -1.73 18.67 -9.50
C PRO A 296 -2.12 18.98 -10.96
N PRO A 297 -2.31 17.94 -11.80
CA PRO A 297 -2.66 18.12 -13.20
C PRO A 297 -4.06 18.74 -13.35
N SER A 298 -4.26 19.53 -14.41
CA SER A 298 -5.55 20.15 -14.73
C SER A 298 -6.16 19.52 -15.98
N ALA A 299 -7.50 19.50 -16.07
CA ALA A 299 -8.20 18.94 -17.23
C ALA A 299 -7.82 19.66 -18.53
N VAL A 300 -7.42 18.90 -19.55
CA VAL A 300 -6.96 19.42 -20.85
C VAL A 300 -8.00 19.14 -21.94
N PHE A 301 -8.48 17.91 -22.04
CA PHE A 301 -9.50 17.49 -23.02
C PHE A 301 -10.26 16.24 -22.55
N VAL A 302 -11.30 15.88 -23.29
CA VAL A 302 -12.06 14.63 -23.11
C VAL A 302 -11.94 13.79 -24.37
N ASP A 303 -11.57 12.52 -24.22
CA ASP A 303 -11.51 11.51 -25.28
C ASP A 303 -12.48 10.37 -24.94
N GLY A 304 -13.64 10.36 -25.62
CA GLY A 304 -14.74 9.47 -25.28
C GLY A 304 -15.23 9.68 -23.84
N ASP A 305 -15.18 8.62 -23.03
CA ASP A 305 -15.57 8.64 -21.61
C ASP A 305 -14.42 8.99 -20.65
N VAL A 306 -13.25 9.39 -21.18
CA VAL A 306 -12.05 9.67 -20.38
C VAL A 306 -11.73 11.17 -20.40
N THR A 307 -11.79 11.83 -19.25
CA THR A 307 -11.15 13.14 -19.05
C THR A 307 -9.65 12.94 -18.90
N VAL A 308 -8.88 13.67 -19.70
CA VAL A 308 -7.42 13.68 -19.64
C VAL A 308 -6.95 14.98 -18.96
N SER A 309 -6.25 14.83 -17.85
CA SER A 309 -5.64 15.94 -17.12
C SER A 309 -4.12 15.81 -17.12
N ALA A 310 -3.41 16.92 -17.36
CA ALA A 310 -1.95 16.94 -17.39
C ALA A 310 -1.40 18.31 -16.97
N GLY A 311 -0.09 18.37 -16.78
CA GLY A 311 0.67 19.61 -16.58
C GLY A 311 1.17 20.21 -17.90
N PRO A 312 2.03 21.25 -17.85
CA PRO A 312 2.53 21.95 -19.03
C PRO A 312 3.50 21.13 -19.89
N TRP A 313 3.90 19.95 -19.43
CA TRP A 313 4.76 19.01 -20.18
C TRP A 313 4.05 18.38 -21.38
N LEU A 314 2.71 18.37 -21.40
CA LEU A 314 1.93 17.75 -22.46
C LEU A 314 1.99 18.60 -23.75
N PRO A 315 2.37 18.04 -24.91
CA PRO A 315 2.46 18.79 -26.16
C PRO A 315 1.13 19.45 -26.57
N GLU A 316 1.20 20.70 -27.02
CA GLU A 316 0.05 21.40 -27.60
C GLU A 316 -0.52 20.61 -28.80
N GLY A 317 -1.86 20.53 -28.88
CA GLY A 317 -2.55 19.79 -29.94
C GLY A 317 -2.77 18.30 -29.67
N THR A 318 -2.30 17.78 -28.52
CA THR A 318 -2.68 16.44 -28.05
C THR A 318 -4.19 16.38 -27.81
N THR A 319 -4.87 15.43 -28.45
CA THR A 319 -6.35 15.32 -28.40
C THR A 319 -6.85 13.89 -28.14
N THR A 320 -5.96 12.92 -28.01
CA THR A 320 -6.30 11.51 -27.74
C THR A 320 -5.56 10.99 -26.52
N ALA A 321 -6.15 10.03 -25.82
CA ALA A 321 -5.52 9.35 -24.68
C ALA A 321 -4.25 8.59 -25.12
N VAL A 322 -4.24 8.03 -26.34
CA VAL A 322 -3.05 7.38 -26.93
C VAL A 322 -1.89 8.37 -27.02
N ASP A 323 -2.12 9.54 -27.60
CA ASP A 323 -1.07 10.54 -27.78
C ASP A 323 -0.60 11.12 -26.44
N ALA A 324 -1.49 11.25 -25.46
CA ALA A 324 -1.13 11.65 -24.11
C ALA A 324 -0.26 10.60 -23.40
N LEU A 325 -0.59 9.31 -23.52
CA LEU A 325 0.24 8.22 -22.99
C LEU A 325 1.61 8.14 -23.69
N ARG A 326 1.64 8.35 -25.01
CA ARG A 326 2.89 8.41 -25.79
C ARG A 326 3.74 9.60 -25.37
N ALA A 327 3.14 10.77 -25.14
CA ALA A 327 3.81 11.95 -24.63
C ALA A 327 4.34 11.72 -23.22
N LEU A 328 3.58 11.09 -22.33
CA LEU A 328 4.04 10.73 -20.98
C LEU A 328 5.26 9.81 -21.04
N ALA A 329 5.22 8.78 -21.89
CA ALA A 329 6.35 7.88 -22.09
C ALA A 329 7.61 8.59 -22.63
N ALA A 330 7.43 9.65 -23.43
CA ALA A 330 8.51 10.44 -23.99
C ALA A 330 8.97 11.60 -23.08
N ALA A 331 8.13 12.04 -22.13
CA ALA A 331 8.43 13.15 -21.21
C ALA A 331 9.63 12.85 -20.29
N GLY A 332 10.04 11.58 -20.22
CA GLY A 332 11.18 11.13 -19.46
C GLY A 332 10.83 10.74 -18.03
N GLY A 333 11.86 10.52 -17.23
CA GLY A 333 11.75 9.91 -15.90
C GLY A 333 12.59 8.64 -15.82
N THR A 334 12.77 8.13 -14.61
CA THR A 334 13.52 6.89 -14.37
C THR A 334 12.74 5.64 -14.79
N HIS A 335 11.41 5.72 -14.75
CA HIS A 335 10.46 4.67 -15.14
C HIS A 335 9.06 5.29 -15.36
N LEU A 336 8.12 4.49 -15.84
CA LEU A 336 6.69 4.82 -15.82
C LEU A 336 6.04 4.17 -14.59
N ALA A 337 5.12 4.87 -13.95
CA ALA A 337 4.34 4.33 -12.86
C ALA A 337 2.85 4.47 -13.16
N LEU A 338 2.09 3.39 -12.99
CA LEU A 338 0.64 3.38 -13.14
C LEU A 338 0.00 3.23 -11.76
N HIS A 339 -0.68 4.27 -11.26
CA HIS A 339 -1.41 4.21 -10.00
C HIS A 339 -2.90 4.08 -10.29
N ALA A 340 -3.50 2.96 -9.88
CA ALA A 340 -4.94 2.75 -9.98
C ALA A 340 -5.60 3.12 -8.63
N HIS A 341 -6.35 4.21 -8.62
CA HIS A 341 -7.28 4.55 -7.53
C HIS A 341 -8.65 3.94 -7.83
N LEU A 342 -8.64 2.61 -8.03
CA LEU A 342 -9.77 1.80 -8.49
C LEU A 342 -9.96 0.60 -7.53
N ASP A 343 -11.03 -0.18 -7.68
CA ASP A 343 -11.26 -1.38 -6.87
C ASP A 343 -10.32 -2.51 -7.32
N ARG A 344 -9.43 -2.92 -6.42
CA ARG A 344 -8.44 -3.97 -6.70
C ARG A 344 -9.02 -5.35 -6.99
N GLU A 345 -10.27 -5.61 -6.63
CA GLU A 345 -10.93 -6.89 -6.90
C GLU A 345 -11.72 -6.83 -8.22
N SER A 346 -12.63 -5.86 -8.36
CA SER A 346 -13.47 -5.73 -9.56
C SER A 346 -12.70 -5.24 -10.79
N ASP A 347 -11.69 -4.37 -10.60
CA ASP A 347 -10.88 -3.82 -11.68
C ASP A 347 -9.49 -4.48 -11.77
N ALA A 348 -9.31 -5.68 -11.20
CA ALA A 348 -8.02 -6.38 -11.14
C ALA A 348 -7.31 -6.49 -12.51
N SER A 349 -8.08 -6.56 -13.61
CA SER A 349 -7.56 -6.62 -14.98
C SER A 349 -6.72 -5.41 -15.38
N VAL A 350 -6.88 -4.26 -14.71
CA VAL A 350 -6.09 -3.05 -14.97
C VAL A 350 -4.60 -3.29 -14.73
N ALA A 351 -4.23 -4.21 -13.82
CA ALA A 351 -2.83 -4.56 -13.57
C ALA A 351 -2.11 -5.09 -14.83
N VAL A 352 -2.85 -5.66 -15.80
CA VAL A 352 -2.30 -6.15 -17.08
C VAL A 352 -1.71 -5.01 -17.92
N LEU A 353 -2.19 -3.77 -17.74
CA LEU A 353 -1.70 -2.61 -18.47
C LEU A 353 -0.20 -2.38 -18.25
N ARG A 354 0.34 -2.74 -17.08
CA ARG A 354 1.77 -2.64 -16.76
C ARG A 354 2.63 -3.35 -17.80
N GLY A 355 2.32 -4.62 -18.08
CA GLY A 355 3.07 -5.45 -19.03
C GLY A 355 2.97 -4.93 -20.45
N GLU A 356 1.78 -4.49 -20.86
CA GLU A 356 1.55 -3.92 -22.18
C GLU A 356 2.25 -2.58 -22.39
N LEU A 357 2.21 -1.68 -21.39
CA LEU A 357 2.95 -0.42 -21.41
C LEU A 357 4.46 -0.67 -21.50
N ALA A 358 5.00 -1.60 -20.71
CA ALA A 358 6.43 -1.93 -20.75
C ALA A 358 6.85 -2.48 -22.11
N ARG A 359 6.03 -3.37 -22.69
CA ARG A 359 6.30 -3.98 -24.00
C ARG A 359 6.31 -2.94 -25.14
N ARG A 360 5.46 -1.94 -25.06
CA ARG A 360 5.23 -0.96 -26.15
C ARG A 360 6.14 0.26 -26.07
N THR A 361 6.39 0.73 -24.85
CA THR A 361 7.27 1.88 -24.61
C THR A 361 8.74 1.48 -24.47
N GLY A 362 9.02 0.22 -24.11
CA GLY A 362 10.35 -0.26 -23.77
C GLY A 362 10.85 0.22 -22.40
N ALA A 363 10.05 1.03 -21.67
CA ALA A 363 10.40 1.53 -20.35
C ALA A 363 10.17 0.48 -19.26
N THR A 364 10.82 0.67 -18.12
CA THR A 364 10.40 0.02 -16.86
C THR A 364 9.05 0.59 -16.46
N VAL A 365 8.10 -0.28 -16.10
CA VAL A 365 6.75 0.13 -15.68
C VAL A 365 6.40 -0.53 -14.35
N THR A 366 6.07 0.28 -13.35
CA THR A 366 5.50 -0.16 -12.06
C THR A 366 3.98 -0.01 -12.07
N PHE A 367 3.31 -0.77 -11.22
CA PHE A 367 1.86 -0.70 -11.03
C PHE A 367 1.54 -0.75 -9.55
N ASP A 368 0.73 0.20 -9.10
CA ASP A 368 0.37 0.39 -7.71
C ASP A 368 -1.15 0.59 -7.59
N TRP A 369 -1.76 0.00 -6.58
CA TRP A 369 -3.09 0.40 -6.13
C TRP A 369 -2.88 1.61 -5.23
N GLY A 370 -3.30 2.79 -5.70
CA GLY A 370 -2.89 4.07 -5.14
C GLY A 370 -3.44 4.34 -3.73
N PRO A 371 -2.86 5.32 -3.01
CA PRO A 371 -1.73 6.18 -3.41
C PRO A 371 -0.36 5.49 -3.25
N ALA A 372 0.62 5.90 -4.07
CA ALA A 372 2.01 5.42 -3.96
C ALA A 372 2.99 6.53 -4.34
N ARG A 373 4.18 6.57 -3.73
CA ARG A 373 5.20 7.57 -4.08
C ARG A 373 6.20 6.97 -5.07
N ARG A 374 6.30 7.55 -6.27
CA ARG A 374 7.28 7.14 -7.29
C ARG A 374 8.10 8.33 -7.80
N PRO A 375 8.88 9.02 -6.94
CA PRO A 375 9.76 10.11 -7.34
C PRO A 375 10.61 9.84 -8.59
N GLY A 376 10.67 10.85 -9.46
CA GLY A 376 11.36 10.76 -10.75
C GLY A 376 10.70 9.86 -11.79
N ALA A 377 9.57 9.20 -11.50
CA ALA A 377 8.77 8.51 -12.50
C ALA A 377 7.92 9.49 -13.32
N ALA A 378 7.58 9.10 -14.54
CA ALA A 378 6.41 9.64 -15.23
C ALA A 378 5.19 8.84 -14.78
N VAL A 379 4.23 9.50 -14.14
CA VAL A 379 3.14 8.86 -13.41
C VAL A 379 1.83 9.00 -14.18
N CYS A 380 1.13 7.88 -14.38
CA CYS A 380 -0.23 7.84 -14.87
C CYS A 380 -1.18 7.44 -13.73
N LEU A 381 -2.12 8.32 -13.40
CA LEU A 381 -3.15 8.09 -12.39
C LEU A 381 -4.45 7.67 -13.09
N LEU A 382 -5.00 6.52 -12.71
CA LEU A 382 -6.30 6.05 -13.16
C LEU A 382 -7.33 6.28 -12.06
N THR A 383 -8.42 6.94 -12.42
CA THR A 383 -9.58 7.17 -11.54
C THR A 383 -10.86 6.91 -12.32
N GLY A 384 -11.96 6.61 -11.64
CA GLY A 384 -13.24 6.50 -12.31
C GLY A 384 -14.39 6.66 -11.35
N VAL A 385 -15.50 7.19 -11.86
CA VAL A 385 -16.72 7.33 -11.07
C VAL A 385 -17.24 5.96 -10.59
N GLY A 386 -17.90 5.97 -9.44
CA GLY A 386 -18.66 4.83 -8.96
C GLY A 386 -19.97 4.64 -9.73
N ASP A 387 -20.70 3.58 -9.38
CA ASP A 387 -22.01 3.27 -9.94
C ASP A 387 -23.18 3.94 -9.20
N GLY A 388 -22.87 4.85 -8.27
CA GLY A 388 -23.84 5.63 -7.50
C GLY A 388 -24.29 4.99 -6.19
N ARG A 389 -23.82 3.79 -5.83
CA ARG A 389 -24.12 3.14 -4.54
C ARG A 389 -23.39 3.77 -3.35
N ALA A 390 -22.26 4.44 -3.58
CA ALA A 390 -21.52 5.19 -2.55
C ALA A 390 -21.06 6.56 -3.07
N ASP A 391 -21.37 7.63 -2.33
CA ASP A 391 -20.97 9.00 -2.66
C ASP A 391 -19.58 9.32 -2.08
N LEU A 392 -18.53 8.86 -2.80
CA LEU A 392 -17.13 9.05 -2.40
C LEU A 392 -16.30 9.81 -3.45
N GLY A 393 -16.93 10.37 -4.48
CA GLY A 393 -16.23 11.03 -5.59
C GLY A 393 -15.32 12.18 -5.12
N ALA A 394 -15.79 13.00 -4.18
CA ALA A 394 -14.99 14.09 -3.62
C ALA A 394 -13.81 13.60 -2.76
N ALA A 395 -13.98 12.49 -2.03
CA ALA A 395 -12.91 11.90 -1.23
C ALA A 395 -11.84 11.24 -2.12
N GLN A 396 -12.26 10.53 -3.17
CA GLN A 396 -11.36 10.00 -4.19
C GLN A 396 -10.60 11.11 -4.90
N GLU A 397 -11.27 12.19 -5.28
CA GLU A 397 -10.62 13.36 -5.87
C GLU A 397 -9.54 13.93 -4.95
N ALA A 398 -9.83 14.11 -3.66
CA ALA A 398 -8.88 14.64 -2.69
C ALA A 398 -7.62 13.76 -2.56
N VAL A 399 -7.80 12.44 -2.45
CA VAL A 399 -6.68 11.48 -2.36
C VAL A 399 -5.84 11.47 -3.64
N VAL A 400 -6.47 11.53 -4.81
CA VAL A 400 -5.78 11.53 -6.10
C VAL A 400 -5.01 12.84 -6.32
N VAL A 401 -5.59 13.98 -5.92
CA VAL A 401 -4.89 15.28 -5.97
C VAL A 401 -3.68 15.28 -5.04
N ALA A 402 -3.80 14.71 -3.84
CA ALA A 402 -2.69 14.55 -2.92
C ALA A 402 -1.60 13.62 -3.49
N ASP A 403 -1.99 12.49 -4.09
CA ASP A 403 -1.07 11.56 -4.77
C ASP A 403 -0.32 12.27 -5.90
N ALA A 404 -1.03 13.00 -6.76
CA ALA A 404 -0.43 13.78 -7.85
C ALA A 404 0.56 14.83 -7.33
N ALA A 405 0.20 15.55 -6.27
CA ALA A 405 1.05 16.59 -5.68
C ALA A 405 2.30 16.04 -4.99
N ALA A 406 2.29 14.76 -4.59
CA ALA A 406 3.44 14.09 -3.99
C ALA A 406 4.49 13.62 -5.02
N GLN A 407 4.15 13.64 -6.32
CA GLN A 407 5.06 13.23 -7.39
C GLN A 407 5.95 14.39 -7.85
N THR A 408 7.18 14.05 -8.24
CA THR A 408 8.20 15.01 -8.70
C THR A 408 8.45 14.96 -10.20
N GLY A 409 7.85 14.00 -10.91
CA GLY A 409 7.91 13.88 -12.37
C GLY A 409 6.58 14.21 -13.06
N PRO A 410 6.50 14.08 -14.40
CA PRO A 410 5.30 14.34 -15.16
C PRO A 410 4.11 13.50 -14.68
N VAL A 411 2.99 14.14 -14.37
CA VAL A 411 1.74 13.45 -13.98
C VAL A 411 0.68 13.59 -15.06
N LEU A 412 0.16 12.46 -15.53
CA LEU A 412 -1.01 12.31 -16.38
C LEU A 412 -2.12 11.68 -15.56
N ARG A 413 -3.33 12.25 -15.56
CA ARG A 413 -4.50 11.62 -14.96
C ARG A 413 -5.53 11.30 -16.03
N LEU A 414 -6.03 10.07 -16.00
CA LEU A 414 -7.13 9.57 -16.81
C LEU A 414 -8.32 9.31 -15.88
N HIS A 415 -9.38 10.09 -16.04
CA HIS A 415 -10.60 9.98 -15.24
C HIS A 415 -11.76 9.45 -16.08
N MET A 416 -12.33 8.32 -15.67
CA MET A 416 -13.37 7.59 -16.39
C MET A 416 -14.77 7.97 -15.87
N HIS A 417 -15.63 8.51 -16.73
CA HIS A 417 -17.03 8.86 -16.38
C HIS A 417 -18.00 7.69 -16.54
N ASP A 418 -17.61 6.67 -17.29
CA ASP A 418 -18.18 5.34 -17.26
C ASP A 418 -17.02 4.38 -16.99
N ARG A 419 -17.05 3.68 -15.85
CA ARG A 419 -15.94 2.85 -15.38
C ARG A 419 -15.56 1.78 -16.40
N LEU A 420 -16.55 1.08 -16.94
CA LEU A 420 -16.31 -0.03 -17.87
C LEU A 420 -15.86 0.50 -19.24
N ALA A 421 -16.58 1.46 -19.81
CA ALA A 421 -16.25 2.01 -21.13
C ALA A 421 -14.90 2.75 -21.12
N GLY A 422 -14.61 3.48 -20.03
CA GLY A 422 -13.34 4.15 -19.80
C GLY A 422 -12.17 3.18 -19.71
N LEU A 423 -12.32 2.06 -18.97
CA LEU A 423 -11.27 1.03 -18.91
C LEU A 423 -11.00 0.40 -20.28
N VAL A 424 -12.05 0.12 -21.06
CA VAL A 424 -11.90 -0.36 -22.45
C VAL A 424 -11.17 0.68 -23.31
N ALA A 425 -11.47 1.96 -23.16
CA ALA A 425 -10.79 3.04 -23.87
C ALA A 425 -9.30 3.13 -23.49
N VAL A 426 -8.96 3.04 -22.20
CA VAL A 426 -7.56 3.03 -21.73
C VAL A 426 -6.81 1.81 -22.25
N VAL A 427 -7.41 0.62 -22.20
CA VAL A 427 -6.80 -0.61 -22.76
C VAL A 427 -6.54 -0.46 -24.25
N ARG A 428 -7.49 0.06 -25.02
CA ARG A 428 -7.30 0.35 -26.45
C ARG A 428 -6.21 1.38 -26.68
N ALA A 429 -6.18 2.43 -25.85
CA ALA A 429 -5.18 3.46 -25.97
C ALA A 429 -3.76 2.91 -25.78
N VAL A 430 -3.57 2.06 -24.77
CA VAL A 430 -2.32 1.30 -24.59
C VAL A 430 -2.08 0.35 -25.76
N GLN A 431 -3.11 -0.29 -26.30
CA GLN A 431 -2.98 -1.19 -27.45
C GLN A 431 -2.56 -0.52 -28.77
N ASP A 432 -2.68 0.79 -28.87
CA ASP A 432 -2.33 1.58 -30.05
C ASP A 432 -1.03 2.40 -29.86
N LEU A 433 -0.32 2.20 -28.74
CA LEU A 433 0.98 2.83 -28.47
C LEU A 433 2.09 2.38 -29.42
#